data_AF-A0AA40F314-F1
#
_entry.id   AF-A0AA40F314-F1
#
_cell.length_a   1.000
_cell.length_b   1.000
_cell.length_c   1.000
_cell.angle_alpha   90.00
_cell.angle_beta   90.00
_cell.angle_gamma   90.00
#
_symmetry.space_group_name_H-M   'P 1'
#
loop_
_entity.id
_entity.type
_entity.pdbx_description
1 polymer ?
#
loop_
_entity_poly.entity_id
_entity_poly.type
_entity_poly.pdbx_seq_one_letter_code
_entity_poly.pdbx_strand_id
1 'polypeptide(L)'
;ITAEGWEADVMVVFLDALHGRYLKILKTVTLELLAKIAVIVDYYTAYEAIHLLYPLWVRHLRAMAFFATGHHNPRKLALWICITWVFSDEPTFVTVVRDAVQHNATEFWAWDLPIPGAVIDRINNRRKELVDKIHSSLQGLAKDLTQGREGCDVACRTMQLGVL
;
A
#
# COMPACT_ATOMS: atom_id res chain seq x y z
N ILE A 1 18.97 8.64 25.45
CA ILE A 1 18.17 8.60 24.19
C ILE A 1 18.79 9.64 23.28
N THR A 2 19.63 9.23 22.33
CA THR A 2 20.21 10.14 21.35
C THR A 2 19.44 9.99 20.03
N ALA A 3 19.04 11.12 19.46
CA ALA A 3 18.35 11.18 18.17
C ALA A 3 19.37 11.07 17.03
N GLU A 4 20.10 9.95 16.98
CA GLU A 4 21.09 9.68 15.94
C GLU A 4 20.45 8.83 14.83
N GLY A 5 20.58 9.25 13.57
CA GLY A 5 20.14 8.48 12.40
C GLY A 5 19.08 9.12 11.51
N TRP A 6 18.50 10.25 11.90
CA TRP A 6 17.55 10.98 11.06
C TRP A 6 18.27 11.86 10.04
N GLU A 7 17.74 11.91 8.82
CA GLU A 7 18.20 12.87 7.81
C GLU A 7 17.86 14.29 8.29
N ALA A 8 18.86 15.18 8.26
CA ALA A 8 18.78 16.50 8.89
C ALA A 8 17.67 17.38 8.29
N ASP A 9 17.43 17.25 6.98
CA ASP A 9 16.38 17.96 6.26
C ASP A 9 14.97 17.56 6.73
N VAL A 10 14.74 16.28 6.99
CA VAL A 10 13.44 15.79 7.51
C VAL A 10 13.22 16.28 8.95
N MET A 11 14.26 16.27 9.78
CA MET A 11 14.18 16.81 11.14
C MET A 11 13.89 18.31 11.16
N VAL A 12 14.46 19.09 10.24
CA VAL A 12 14.15 20.52 10.12
C VAL A 12 12.67 20.74 9.84
N VAL A 13 12.08 19.99 8.90
CA VAL A 13 10.64 20.10 8.59
C VAL A 13 9.78 19.75 9.81
N PHE A 14 10.13 18.66 10.51
CA PHE A 14 9.42 18.23 11.71
C PHE A 14 9.48 19.27 12.85
N LEU A 15 10.68 19.81 13.12
CA LEU A 15 10.88 20.83 14.15
C LEU A 15 10.21 22.16 13.78
N ASP A 16 10.26 22.57 12.52
CA ASP A 16 9.54 23.76 12.06
C ASP A 16 8.03 23.61 12.26
N ALA A 17 7.48 22.42 12.05
CA ALA A 17 6.08 22.14 12.30
C ALA A 17 5.74 22.20 13.79
N LEU A 18 6.54 21.56 14.64
CA LEU A 18 6.39 21.61 16.11
C LEU A 18 6.44 23.03 16.66
N HIS A 19 7.31 23.87 16.11
CA HIS A 19 7.44 25.27 16.52
C HIS A 19 6.43 26.22 15.86
N GLY A 20 5.48 25.70 15.07
CA GLY A 20 4.47 26.50 14.38
C GLY A 20 5.03 27.40 13.28
N ARG A 21 6.24 27.13 12.78
CA ARG A 21 6.91 27.91 11.73
C ARG A 21 6.43 27.52 10.33
N TYR A 22 5.11 27.41 10.16
CA TYR A 22 4.47 26.88 8.95
C TYR A 22 4.80 27.68 7.67
N LEU A 23 5.15 28.96 7.78
CA LEU A 23 5.62 29.77 6.63
C LEU A 23 6.96 29.30 6.04
N LYS A 24 7.76 28.57 6.82
CA LYS A 24 9.06 28.01 6.39
C LYS A 24 8.94 26.60 5.83
N ILE A 25 7.78 25.97 6.00
CA ILE A 25 7.57 24.57 5.63
C ILE A 25 7.22 24.47 4.14
N LEU A 26 7.76 23.42 3.49
CA LEU A 26 7.49 23.10 2.11
C LEU A 26 5.99 22.88 1.89
N LYS A 27 5.40 23.59 0.91
CA LYS A 27 3.98 23.41 0.53
C LYS A 27 3.72 22.11 -0.23
N THR A 28 4.78 21.48 -0.71
CA THR A 28 4.76 20.28 -1.55
C THR A 28 5.88 19.35 -1.09
N VAL A 29 5.61 18.04 -1.06
CA VAL A 29 6.58 17.02 -0.64
C VAL A 29 6.50 15.83 -1.58
N THR A 30 7.58 15.05 -1.67
CA THR A 30 7.55 13.74 -2.32
C THR A 30 6.91 12.70 -1.41
N LEU A 31 6.52 11.55 -1.97
CA LEU A 31 5.97 10.44 -1.19
C LEU A 31 6.99 9.92 -0.18
N GLU A 32 8.25 9.82 -0.60
CA GLU A 32 9.38 9.37 0.23
C GLU A 32 9.63 10.33 1.40
N LEU A 33 9.59 11.65 1.16
CA LEU A 33 9.76 12.64 2.22
C LEU A 33 8.59 12.57 3.22
N LEU A 34 7.35 12.46 2.74
CA LEU A 34 6.18 12.34 3.62
C LEU A 34 6.23 11.07 4.46
N ALA A 35 6.69 9.94 3.90
CA ALA A 35 6.86 8.71 4.64
C ALA A 35 7.94 8.85 5.73
N LYS A 36 9.08 9.47 5.44
CA LYS A 36 10.12 9.77 6.44
C LYS A 36 9.59 10.65 7.58
N ILE A 37 8.81 11.67 7.25
CA ILE A 37 8.13 12.51 8.25
C ILE A 37 7.17 11.66 9.08
N ALA A 38 6.38 10.77 8.45
CA ALA A 38 5.47 9.87 9.15
C ALA A 38 6.21 8.97 10.16
N VAL A 39 7.38 8.42 9.81
CA VAL A 39 8.20 7.64 10.74
C VAL A 39 8.62 8.45 11.97
N ILE A 40 9.07 9.69 11.77
CA ILE A 40 9.47 10.58 12.88
C ILE A 40 8.27 10.94 13.76
N VAL A 41 7.13 11.25 13.13
CA VAL A 41 5.87 11.56 13.83
C VAL A 41 5.42 10.39 14.69
N ASP A 42 5.48 9.17 14.16
CA ASP A 42 5.12 7.96 14.90
C ASP A 42 6.09 7.71 16.06
N TYR A 43 7.40 7.84 15.82
CA TYR A 43 8.44 7.65 16.82
C TYR A 43 8.30 8.62 18.01
N TYR A 44 8.04 9.90 17.74
CA TYR A 44 7.87 10.93 18.78
C TYR A 44 6.42 11.09 19.23
N THR A 45 5.49 10.28 18.72
CA THR A 45 4.04 10.38 19.02
C THR A 45 3.47 11.79 18.80
N ALA A 46 3.97 12.49 17.77
CA ALA A 46 3.77 13.93 17.56
C ALA A 46 2.80 14.23 16.40
N TYR A 47 1.68 13.53 16.34
CA TYR A 47 0.71 13.59 15.23
C TYR A 47 0.15 15.01 15.01
N GLU A 48 -0.14 15.73 16.09
CA GLU A 48 -0.73 17.08 16.05
C GLU A 48 0.16 18.10 15.32
N ALA A 49 1.49 17.95 15.41
CA ALA A 49 2.45 18.87 14.82
C ALA A 49 2.34 18.93 13.28
N ILE A 50 1.95 17.82 12.66
CA ILE A 50 1.90 17.66 11.20
C ILE A 50 0.45 17.60 10.68
N HIS A 51 -0.54 17.52 11.57
CA HIS A 51 -1.95 17.36 11.21
C HIS A 51 -2.45 18.42 10.21
N LEU A 52 -2.03 19.67 10.35
CA LEU A 52 -2.44 20.76 9.44
C LEU A 52 -1.75 20.70 8.05
N LEU A 53 -0.58 20.09 7.98
CA LEU A 53 0.22 20.00 6.75
C LEU A 53 -0.18 18.78 5.92
N TYR A 54 -0.58 17.69 6.58
CA TYR A 54 -0.91 16.42 5.94
C TYR A 54 -1.94 16.57 4.79
N PRO A 55 -3.10 17.24 4.96
CA PRO A 55 -4.07 17.38 3.87
C PRO A 55 -3.53 18.14 2.65
N LEU A 56 -2.66 19.13 2.88
CA LEU A 56 -2.05 19.92 1.82
C LEU A 56 -1.10 19.06 0.97
N TRP A 57 -0.26 18.28 1.64
CA TRP A 57 0.71 17.39 1.01
C TRP A 57 0.04 16.24 0.27
N VAL A 58 -0.96 15.58 0.88
CA VAL A 58 -1.71 14.50 0.22
C VAL A 58 -2.42 15.01 -1.03
N ARG A 59 -3.06 16.19 -0.97
CA ARG A 59 -3.69 16.79 -2.14
C ARG A 59 -2.70 16.99 -3.28
N HIS A 60 -1.50 17.47 -2.98
CA HIS A 60 -0.43 17.63 -3.98
C HIS A 60 0.00 16.28 -4.57
N LEU A 61 0.27 15.28 -3.73
CA LEU A 61 0.68 13.94 -4.17
C LEU A 61 -0.38 13.26 -5.04
N ARG A 62 -1.66 13.44 -4.73
CA ARG A 62 -2.78 12.93 -5.54
C ARG A 62 -2.87 13.62 -6.89
N ALA A 63 -2.66 14.94 -6.94
CA ALA A 63 -2.65 15.71 -8.19
C ALA A 63 -1.50 15.32 -9.12
N MET A 64 -0.36 14.90 -8.56
CA MET A 64 0.83 14.44 -9.30
C MET A 64 0.72 12.98 -9.81
N ALA A 65 -0.51 12.48 -9.99
CA ALA A 65 -0.85 11.26 -10.72
C ALA A 65 -0.57 9.89 -10.02
N PHE A 66 -0.55 9.83 -8.69
CA PHE A 66 -0.48 8.54 -7.98
C PHE A 66 -1.65 7.59 -8.35
N PHE A 67 -2.88 8.11 -8.44
CA PHE A 67 -4.07 7.32 -8.83
C PHE A 67 -4.15 6.95 -10.31
N ALA A 68 -3.30 7.54 -11.17
CA ALA A 68 -3.38 7.28 -12.62
C ALA A 68 -2.42 6.17 -13.07
N THR A 69 -1.29 5.95 -12.39
CA THR A 69 -0.21 5.06 -12.89
C THR A 69 0.59 4.31 -11.81
N GLY A 70 0.32 4.50 -10.52
CA GLY A 70 1.21 4.08 -9.42
C GLY A 70 0.91 2.74 -8.73
N HIS A 71 -0.22 2.09 -9.04
CA HIS A 71 -0.79 0.98 -8.25
C HIS A 71 -0.02 -0.36 -8.30
N HIS A 72 1.12 -0.43 -8.99
CA HIS A 72 1.87 -1.68 -9.17
C HIS A 72 3.28 -1.67 -8.57
N ASN A 73 3.67 -0.61 -7.85
CA ASN A 73 4.96 -0.59 -7.15
C ASN A 73 4.76 -0.94 -5.66
N PRO A 74 5.19 -2.13 -5.21
CA PRO A 74 4.98 -2.59 -3.82
C PRO A 74 5.57 -1.63 -2.78
N ARG A 75 6.74 -1.05 -3.07
CA ARG A 75 7.40 -0.09 -2.17
C ARG A 75 6.59 1.19 -2.03
N LYS A 76 6.04 1.73 -3.13
CA LYS A 76 5.17 2.92 -3.06
C LYS A 76 3.90 2.64 -2.26
N LEU A 77 3.32 1.45 -2.41
CA LEU A 77 2.16 1.03 -1.61
C LEU A 77 2.52 0.98 -0.12
N ALA A 78 3.69 0.47 0.26
CA ALA A 78 4.12 0.46 1.65
C ALA A 78 4.32 1.86 2.23
N LEU A 79 4.94 2.78 1.47
CA LEU A 79 5.06 4.18 1.90
C LEU A 79 3.68 4.79 2.19
N TRP A 80 2.70 4.56 1.32
CA TRP A 80 1.33 5.04 1.54
C TRP A 80 0.62 4.35 2.71
N ILE A 81 0.79 3.04 2.89
CA ILE A 81 0.22 2.31 4.04
C ILE A 81 0.80 2.90 5.33
N CYS A 82 2.11 3.12 5.40
CA CYS A 82 2.75 3.76 6.54
C CYS A 82 2.17 5.16 6.81
N ILE A 83 2.14 6.02 5.79
CA ILE A 83 1.63 7.40 5.91
C ILE A 83 0.18 7.39 6.42
N THR A 84 -0.69 6.64 5.75
CA THR A 84 -2.13 6.63 6.05
C THR A 84 -2.44 5.95 7.39
N TRP A 85 -1.60 5.00 7.82
CA TRP A 85 -1.64 4.43 9.16
C TRP A 85 -1.32 5.47 10.23
N VAL A 86 -0.14 6.10 10.13
CA VAL A 86 0.35 7.10 11.11
C VAL A 86 -0.62 8.27 11.22
N PHE A 87 -1.14 8.79 10.10
CA PHE A 87 -2.05 9.93 10.11
C PHE A 87 -3.54 9.56 10.25
N SER A 88 -3.86 8.28 10.49
CA SER A 88 -5.25 7.81 10.66
C SER A 88 -6.17 8.18 9.48
N ASP A 89 -5.66 8.13 8.24
CA ASP A 89 -6.42 8.38 7.01
C ASP A 89 -7.04 7.06 6.50
N GLU A 90 -8.11 6.63 7.17
CA GLU A 90 -8.79 5.36 6.90
C GLU A 90 -9.25 5.19 5.43
N PRO A 91 -9.90 6.19 4.78
CA PRO A 91 -10.36 6.02 3.40
C PRO A 91 -9.22 5.73 2.42
N THR A 92 -8.09 6.41 2.60
CA THR A 92 -6.90 6.19 1.76
C THR A 92 -6.22 4.88 2.13
N PHE A 93 -6.12 4.57 3.42
CA PHE A 93 -5.55 3.31 3.90
C PHE A 93 -6.25 2.10 3.28
N VAL A 94 -7.59 2.06 3.32
CA VAL A 94 -8.38 0.95 2.74
C VAL A 94 -8.14 0.80 1.24
N THR A 95 -8.05 1.92 0.51
CA THR A 95 -7.79 1.91 -0.93
C THR A 95 -6.41 1.33 -1.24
N VAL A 96 -5.37 1.81 -0.57
CA VAL A 96 -3.99 1.38 -0.82
C VAL A 96 -3.77 -0.07 -0.38
N VAL A 97 -4.37 -0.50 0.74
CA VAL A 97 -4.32 -1.91 1.18
C VAL A 97 -5.01 -2.83 0.17
N ARG A 98 -6.15 -2.42 -0.40
CA ARG A 98 -6.81 -3.19 -1.46
C ARG A 98 -5.88 -3.36 -2.66
N ASP A 99 -5.23 -2.30 -3.10
CA ASP A 99 -4.30 -2.36 -4.23
C ASP A 99 -3.12 -3.29 -3.93
N ALA A 100 -2.59 -3.24 -2.69
CA ALA A 100 -1.53 -4.15 -2.24
C ALA A 100 -1.96 -5.61 -2.23
N VAL A 101 -3.21 -5.91 -1.90
CA VAL A 101 -3.73 -7.28 -1.97
C VAL A 101 -3.91 -7.74 -3.41
N GLN A 102 -4.39 -6.86 -4.31
CA GLN A 102 -4.78 -7.23 -5.67
C GLN A 102 -3.60 -7.31 -6.64
N HIS A 103 -2.59 -6.45 -6.49
CA HIS A 103 -1.57 -6.24 -7.52
C HIS A 103 -0.16 -6.71 -7.15
N ASN A 104 0.08 -7.11 -5.89
CA ASN A 104 1.38 -7.67 -5.54
C ASN A 104 1.47 -9.14 -5.97
N ALA A 105 2.45 -9.44 -6.81
CA ALA A 105 2.71 -10.83 -7.24
C ALA A 105 3.33 -11.68 -6.12
N THR A 106 4.10 -11.06 -5.24
CA THR A 106 4.90 -11.71 -4.20
C THR A 106 4.42 -11.33 -2.80
N GLU A 107 5.11 -11.84 -1.78
CA GLU A 107 4.91 -11.42 -0.40
C GLU A 107 5.14 -9.90 -0.26
N PHE A 108 4.26 -9.26 0.49
CA PHE A 108 4.30 -7.85 0.82
C PHE A 108 5.13 -7.65 2.09
N TRP A 109 5.94 -6.60 2.10
CA TRP A 109 6.90 -6.33 3.17
C TRP A 109 6.66 -4.94 3.76
N ALA A 110 7.24 -4.65 4.93
CA ALA A 110 7.17 -3.31 5.52
C ALA A 110 8.30 -2.38 5.05
N TRP A 111 9.41 -2.91 4.52
CA TRP A 111 10.61 -2.12 4.14
C TRP A 111 11.09 -1.18 5.25
N ASP A 112 11.22 -1.71 6.47
CA ASP A 112 11.65 -0.97 7.68
C ASP A 112 10.74 0.21 8.08
N LEU A 113 9.55 0.32 7.48
CA LEU A 113 8.54 1.29 7.87
C LEU A 113 7.81 0.80 9.14
N PRO A 114 7.33 1.72 10.00
CA PRO A 114 6.56 1.41 11.22
C PRO A 114 5.12 0.97 10.89
N ILE A 115 4.97 -0.01 10.00
CA ILE A 115 3.70 -0.65 9.70
C ILE A 115 3.54 -1.83 10.67
N PRO A 116 2.44 -1.93 11.42
CA PRO A 116 2.23 -3.05 12.32
C PRO A 116 2.29 -4.38 11.57
N GLY A 117 3.01 -5.36 12.13
CA GLY A 117 3.13 -6.70 11.52
C GLY A 117 1.77 -7.33 11.20
N ALA A 118 0.77 -7.13 12.06
CA ALA A 118 -0.60 -7.61 11.84
C ALA A 118 -1.26 -7.05 10.55
N VAL A 119 -0.88 -5.83 10.12
CA VAL A 119 -1.36 -5.26 8.84
C VAL A 119 -0.71 -6.00 7.67
N ILE A 120 0.61 -6.21 7.74
CA ILE A 120 1.37 -6.95 6.71
C ILE A 120 0.87 -8.39 6.59
N ASP A 121 0.66 -9.07 7.72
CA ASP A 121 0.15 -10.43 7.77
C ASP A 121 -1.24 -10.53 7.13
N ARG A 122 -2.13 -9.58 7.44
CA ARG A 122 -3.47 -9.53 6.84
C ARG A 122 -3.43 -9.33 5.33
N ILE A 123 -2.54 -8.45 4.83
CA ILE A 123 -2.35 -8.25 3.38
C ILE A 123 -1.92 -9.57 2.72
N ASN A 124 -0.89 -10.22 3.28
CA ASN A 124 -0.33 -11.44 2.73
C ASN A 124 -1.29 -12.63 2.79
N ASN A 125 -1.98 -12.82 3.92
CA ASN A 125 -2.96 -13.88 4.09
C ASN A 125 -4.13 -13.67 3.13
N ARG A 126 -4.65 -12.45 3.03
CA ARG A 126 -5.76 -12.16 2.12
C ARG A 126 -5.39 -12.40 0.66
N ARG A 127 -4.16 -12.04 0.26
CA ARG A 127 -3.64 -12.32 -1.07
C ARG A 127 -3.58 -13.83 -1.34
N LYS A 128 -3.00 -14.60 -0.42
CA LYS A 128 -2.90 -16.07 -0.51
C LYS A 128 -4.29 -16.71 -0.63
N GLU A 129 -5.23 -16.33 0.23
CA GLU A 129 -6.63 -16.79 0.18
C GLU A 129 -7.30 -16.57 -1.19
N LEU A 130 -7.11 -15.40 -1.79
CA LEU A 130 -7.72 -15.08 -3.09
C LEU A 130 -7.09 -15.89 -4.23
N VAL A 131 -5.77 -16.06 -4.20
CA VAL A 131 -5.06 -16.91 -5.18
C VAL A 131 -5.51 -18.35 -5.04
N ASP A 132 -5.58 -18.88 -3.82
CA ASP A 132 -6.02 -20.25 -3.55
C ASP A 132 -7.48 -20.47 -4.00
N LYS A 133 -8.34 -19.47 -3.81
CA LYS A 133 -9.72 -19.52 -4.29
C LYS A 133 -9.80 -19.57 -5.81
N ILE A 134 -9.06 -18.72 -6.52
CA ILE A 134 -9.00 -18.73 -7.99
C ILE A 134 -8.46 -20.08 -8.48
N HIS A 135 -7.37 -20.56 -7.87
CA HIS A 135 -6.76 -21.84 -8.22
C HIS A 135 -7.74 -23.01 -8.04
N SER A 136 -8.44 -23.05 -6.90
CA SER A 136 -9.44 -24.08 -6.59
C SER A 136 -10.61 -24.05 -7.57
N SER A 137 -11.09 -22.85 -7.93
CA SER A 137 -12.15 -22.69 -8.94
C SER A 137 -11.71 -23.18 -10.32
N LEU A 138 -10.49 -22.86 -10.75
CA LEU A 138 -9.93 -23.34 -12.02
C LEU A 138 -9.74 -24.86 -12.03
N GLN A 139 -9.26 -25.44 -10.94
CA GLN A 139 -9.16 -26.90 -10.80
C GLN A 139 -10.53 -27.59 -10.85
N GLY A 140 -11.53 -27.01 -10.20
CA GLY A 140 -12.92 -27.49 -10.26
C GLY A 140 -13.45 -27.49 -11.69
N LEU A 141 -13.31 -26.36 -12.39
CA LEU A 141 -13.72 -26.22 -13.78
C LEU A 141 -12.99 -27.21 -14.70
N ALA A 142 -11.68 -27.36 -14.55
CA ALA A 142 -10.89 -28.31 -15.34
C ALA A 142 -11.36 -29.76 -15.13
N LYS A 143 -11.67 -30.13 -13.88
CA LYS A 143 -12.24 -31.45 -13.56
C LYS A 143 -13.62 -31.65 -14.20
N ASP A 144 -14.47 -30.63 -14.17
CA ASP A 144 -15.82 -30.71 -14.73
C ASP A 144 -15.80 -30.84 -16.26
N LEU A 145 -14.92 -30.09 -16.93
CA LEU A 145 -14.66 -30.22 -18.37
C LEU A 145 -14.11 -31.61 -18.74
N THR A 146 -13.14 -32.12 -17.97
CA THR A 146 -12.55 -33.46 -18.22
C THR A 146 -13.59 -34.58 -18.08
N GLN A 147 -14.53 -34.41 -17.16
CA GLN A 147 -15.60 -35.39 -16.91
C GLN A 147 -16.84 -35.17 -17.77
N GLY A 148 -16.84 -34.18 -18.67
CA GLY A 148 -17.98 -33.86 -19.52
C GLY A 148 -19.21 -33.34 -18.76
N ARG A 149 -19.02 -32.82 -17.53
CA ARG A 149 -20.08 -32.20 -16.73
C ARG A 149 -20.36 -30.74 -17.16
N GLU A 150 -19.39 -30.13 -17.82
CA GLU A 150 -19.44 -28.77 -18.38
C GLU A 150 -18.95 -28.79 -19.85
N GLY A 151 -19.31 -27.75 -20.62
CA GLY A 151 -18.93 -27.59 -22.04
C GLY A 151 -19.85 -28.32 -23.03
N CYS A 152 -19.91 -27.87 -24.29
CA CYS A 152 -20.89 -28.37 -25.26
C CYS A 152 -20.50 -29.71 -25.91
N ASP A 153 -19.30 -29.81 -26.49
CA ASP A 153 -18.83 -31.02 -27.15
C ASP A 153 -17.35 -31.31 -26.84
N VAL A 154 -16.81 -32.42 -27.38
CA VAL A 154 -15.43 -32.83 -27.12
C VAL A 154 -14.43 -31.79 -27.63
N ALA A 155 -14.69 -31.18 -28.79
CA ALA A 155 -13.81 -30.17 -29.39
C ALA A 155 -13.78 -28.87 -28.57
N CYS A 156 -14.93 -28.41 -28.10
CA CYS A 156 -15.05 -27.25 -27.22
C CYS A 156 -14.35 -27.49 -25.87
N ARG A 157 -14.55 -28.65 -25.25
CA ARG A 157 -13.91 -28.98 -23.96
C ARG A 157 -12.39 -29.07 -24.08
N THR A 158 -11.88 -29.67 -25.16
CA THR A 158 -10.43 -29.74 -25.42
C THR A 158 -9.84 -28.35 -25.68
N MET A 159 -10.55 -27.47 -26.37
CA MET A 159 -10.16 -26.07 -26.55
C MET A 159 -10.16 -25.29 -25.22
N GLN A 160 -11.20 -25.44 -24.39
CA GLN A 160 -11.29 -24.77 -23.09
C GLN A 160 -10.25 -25.25 -22.08
N LEU A 161 -9.85 -26.52 -22.15
CA LEU A 161 -8.74 -27.08 -21.37
C LEU A 161 -7.36 -26.66 -21.89
N GLY A 162 -7.28 -26.06 -23.10
CA GLY A 162 -6.03 -25.66 -23.73
C GLY A 162 -5.18 -26.83 -24.25
N VAL A 163 -5.81 -27.93 -24.66
CA VAL A 163 -5.14 -29.14 -25.18
C VAL A 163 -5.30 -29.34 -26.70
N LEU A 164 -5.81 -28.31 -27.40
CA LEU A 164 -6.05 -28.26 -28.85
C LEU A 164 -5.13 -27.25 -29.53
#